data_AF-A0A1F8BEK8-F1
#
_entry.id   AF-A0A1F8BEK8-F1
#
_cell.length_a   1.000
_cell.length_b   1.000
_cell.length_c   1.000
_cell.angle_alpha   90.00
_cell.angle_beta   90.00
_cell.angle_gamma   90.00
#
_symmetry.space_group_name_H-M   'P 1'
#
loop_
_entity.id
_entity.type
_entity.pdbx_description
1 polymer ?
#
loop_
_entity_poly.entity_id
_entity_poly.type
_entity_poly.pdbx_seq_one_letter_code
_entity_poly.pdbx_strand_id
1 'polypeptide(L)'
;MKKPAQKLNFDDVRNRLKLKNFSEQEKFGGNFPHAVNFLKEKNIELGRIRDHSIKLIASGLVTGSLLLNPPQGLDKLLPPPQSVIEELNQAKFLGNKSRQKSLLDSLSRILPSTVGPLNRDQEKVLERVFIEIIGVPARATLEGEHLNTTYGFIGAEQHLKRYPGDTLPDHSQDVDVLRSGIAPSLGAWGYFARSKTQLSEDLKDTEKWYAVVQTLYLPEWNRRVSYLRDWYKYRKLLIVNTKNGNAVVASVADSGPAAWTGKHFGGSPEVMEYLGGPRYKKGPVVVFFVDDPENKVPLGPVEYNQYSTLIQSYTS
;
A
#
# COMPACT_ATOMS: atom_id res chain seq x y z
N MET A 1 -1.03 -52.06 -24.61
CA MET A 1 -2.22 -51.19 -24.45
C MET A 1 -1.94 -50.19 -23.33
N LYS A 2 -1.82 -48.88 -23.64
CA LYS A 2 -1.63 -47.82 -22.64
C LYS A 2 -3.00 -47.44 -22.05
N LYS A 3 -3.16 -47.45 -20.71
CA LYS A 3 -4.37 -46.99 -20.02
C LYS A 3 -4.64 -45.52 -20.41
N PRO A 4 -5.88 -45.14 -20.78
CA PRO A 4 -6.19 -43.76 -21.08
C PRO A 4 -6.07 -42.92 -19.80
N ALA A 5 -5.40 -41.77 -19.90
CA ALA A 5 -5.29 -40.82 -18.80
C ALA A 5 -6.68 -40.25 -18.48
N GLN A 6 -7.17 -40.52 -17.27
CA GLN A 6 -8.39 -39.90 -16.75
C GLN A 6 -8.21 -38.38 -16.73
N LYS A 7 -9.03 -37.66 -17.51
CA LYS A 7 -9.16 -36.20 -17.37
C LYS A 7 -9.71 -35.92 -15.98
N LEU A 8 -8.88 -35.34 -15.11
CA LEU A 8 -9.27 -34.90 -13.78
C LEU A 8 -10.36 -33.82 -13.90
N ASN A 9 -11.56 -34.14 -13.43
CA ASN A 9 -12.67 -33.19 -13.31
C ASN A 9 -12.38 -32.24 -12.13
N PHE A 10 -12.66 -30.94 -12.31
CA PHE A 10 -12.50 -29.93 -11.27
C PHE A 10 -13.28 -30.28 -10.00
N ASP A 11 -14.48 -30.85 -10.16
CA ASP A 11 -15.30 -31.28 -9.02
C ASP A 11 -14.67 -32.44 -8.24
N ASP A 12 -13.98 -33.36 -8.94
CA ASP A 12 -13.26 -34.46 -8.29
C ASP A 12 -12.08 -33.95 -7.45
N VAL A 13 -11.35 -32.95 -7.98
CA VAL A 13 -10.25 -32.30 -7.25
C VAL A 13 -10.80 -31.57 -6.02
N ARG A 14 -11.89 -30.80 -6.18
CA ARG A 14 -12.54 -30.08 -5.08
C ARG A 14 -13.02 -31.02 -3.98
N ASN A 15 -13.65 -32.14 -4.35
CA ASN A 15 -14.14 -33.13 -3.39
C ASN A 15 -13.00 -33.84 -2.65
N ARG A 16 -11.92 -34.20 -3.35
CA ARG A 16 -10.71 -34.76 -2.73
C ARG A 16 -10.06 -33.79 -1.75
N LEU A 17 -10.00 -32.50 -2.09
CA LEU A 17 -9.46 -31.47 -1.22
C LEU A 17 -10.31 -31.28 0.04
N LYS A 18 -11.64 -31.30 -0.08
CA LYS A 18 -12.55 -31.25 1.08
C LYS A 18 -12.35 -32.44 2.01
N LEU A 19 -12.34 -33.66 1.46
CA LEU A 19 -12.14 -34.88 2.24
C LEU A 19 -10.77 -34.89 2.95
N LYS A 20 -9.72 -34.44 2.25
CA LYS A 20 -8.39 -34.29 2.85
C LYS A 20 -8.39 -33.26 3.98
N ASN A 21 -9.05 -32.11 3.81
CA ASN A 21 -9.15 -31.09 4.86
C ASN A 21 -9.84 -31.65 6.11
N PHE A 22 -10.96 -32.36 5.97
CA PHE A 22 -11.64 -33.00 7.11
C PHE A 22 -10.75 -34.02 7.82
N SER A 23 -10.08 -34.89 7.07
CA SER A 23 -9.19 -35.91 7.65
C SER A 23 -8.03 -35.27 8.42
N GLU A 24 -7.44 -34.19 7.91
CA GLU A 24 -6.36 -33.50 8.62
C GLU A 24 -6.86 -32.74 9.86
N GLN A 25 -8.09 -32.20 9.84
CA GLN A 25 -8.72 -31.62 11.02
C GLN A 25 -8.97 -32.66 12.12
N GLU A 26 -9.45 -33.85 11.76
CA GLU A 26 -9.64 -34.95 12.71
C GLU A 26 -8.32 -35.43 13.30
N LYS A 27 -7.29 -35.65 12.47
CA LYS A 27 -5.94 -36.02 12.93
C LYS A 27 -5.35 -34.96 13.86
N PHE A 28 -5.52 -33.68 13.54
CA PHE A 28 -5.04 -32.59 14.38
C PHE A 28 -5.78 -32.58 15.73
N GLY A 29 -7.10 -32.77 15.72
CA GLY A 29 -7.89 -32.87 16.95
C GLY A 29 -7.54 -34.06 17.83
N GLY A 30 -7.20 -35.20 17.23
CA GLY A 30 -6.72 -36.38 17.95
C GLY A 30 -5.33 -36.19 18.56
N ASN A 31 -4.41 -35.59 17.81
CA ASN A 31 -3.01 -35.44 18.24
C ASN A 31 -2.79 -34.25 19.19
N PHE A 32 -3.61 -33.20 19.10
CA PHE A 32 -3.41 -31.94 19.83
C PHE A 32 -4.72 -31.41 20.47
N PRO A 33 -5.36 -32.18 21.37
CA PRO A 33 -6.66 -31.81 21.95
C PRO A 33 -6.62 -30.48 22.71
N HIS A 34 -5.51 -30.17 23.40
CA HIS A 34 -5.33 -28.90 24.11
C HIS A 34 -5.28 -27.69 23.16
N ALA A 35 -4.68 -27.84 21.98
CA ALA A 35 -4.63 -26.78 20.98
C ALA A 35 -6.02 -26.52 20.36
N VAL A 36 -6.82 -27.57 20.15
CA VAL A 36 -8.20 -27.42 19.67
C VAL A 36 -9.08 -26.70 20.69
N ASN A 37 -8.96 -27.03 21.97
CA ASN A 37 -9.71 -26.35 23.03
C ASN A 37 -9.32 -24.87 23.13
N PHE A 38 -8.03 -24.57 23.08
CA PHE A 38 -7.53 -23.19 23.05
C PHE A 38 -8.10 -22.40 21.85
N LEU A 39 -8.12 -23.01 20.66
CA LEU A 39 -8.67 -22.36 19.46
C LEU A 39 -10.18 -22.11 19.57
N LYS A 40 -10.93 -23.07 20.15
CA LYS A 40 -12.36 -22.91 20.43
C LYS A 40 -12.65 -21.80 21.45
N GLU A 41 -11.87 -21.73 22.52
CA GLU A 41 -11.97 -20.66 23.52
C GLU A 41 -11.71 -19.28 22.93
N LYS A 42 -10.88 -19.21 21.88
CA LYS A 42 -10.60 -17.98 21.12
C LYS A 42 -11.53 -17.76 19.93
N ASN A 43 -12.57 -18.57 19.77
CA ASN A 43 -13.52 -18.51 18.66
C ASN A 43 -12.84 -18.59 17.27
N ILE A 44 -11.76 -19.37 17.16
CA ILE A 44 -11.00 -19.58 15.92
C ILE A 44 -11.31 -20.96 15.36
N GLU A 45 -11.91 -20.99 14.16
CA GLU A 45 -12.15 -22.25 13.45
C GLU A 45 -10.86 -22.78 12.80
N LEU A 46 -10.56 -24.08 13.02
CA LEU A 46 -9.38 -24.77 12.46
C LEU A 46 -9.24 -24.59 10.93
N GLY A 47 -10.34 -24.71 10.20
CA GLY A 47 -10.36 -24.53 8.74
C GLY A 47 -10.11 -23.09 8.28
N ARG A 48 -10.22 -22.12 9.19
CA ARG A 48 -10.01 -20.69 8.97
C ARG A 48 -8.79 -20.15 9.71
N ILE A 49 -7.93 -21.04 10.22
CA ILE A 49 -6.69 -20.62 10.91
C ILE A 49 -5.89 -19.69 10.03
N ARG A 50 -5.80 -19.89 8.71
CA ARG A 50 -5.08 -18.97 7.80
C ARG A 50 -5.61 -17.54 7.84
N ASP A 51 -6.92 -17.36 7.98
CA ASP A 51 -7.56 -16.05 8.08
C ASP A 51 -7.20 -15.36 9.42
N HIS A 52 -6.99 -16.14 10.49
CA HIS A 52 -6.69 -15.65 11.85
C HIS A 52 -5.19 -15.65 12.22
N SER A 53 -4.37 -16.45 11.53
CA SER A 53 -2.97 -16.72 11.88
C SER A 53 -1.97 -15.78 11.22
N ILE A 54 -2.37 -15.05 10.18
CA ILE A 54 -1.51 -13.97 9.65
C ILE A 54 -1.23 -12.93 10.75
N LYS A 55 -2.21 -12.62 11.62
CA LYS A 55 -2.02 -11.69 12.74
C LYS A 55 -1.15 -12.29 13.88
N LEU A 56 -1.38 -13.55 14.25
CA LEU A 56 -0.70 -14.20 15.39
C LEU A 56 0.71 -14.75 15.07
N ILE A 57 0.92 -15.28 13.86
CA ILE A 57 2.23 -15.77 13.42
C ILE A 57 3.16 -14.58 13.13
N ALA A 58 2.62 -13.49 12.56
CA ALA A 58 3.38 -12.26 12.37
C ALA A 58 3.80 -11.64 13.72
N SER A 59 2.96 -11.69 14.75
CA SER A 59 3.34 -11.20 16.09
C SER A 59 4.35 -12.13 16.78
N GLY A 60 4.20 -13.45 16.69
CA GLY A 60 5.06 -14.41 17.39
C GLY A 60 6.47 -14.55 16.82
N LEU A 61 6.60 -14.54 15.48
CA LEU A 61 7.92 -14.64 14.83
C LEU A 61 8.76 -13.37 15.02
N VAL A 62 8.12 -12.20 15.00
CA VAL A 62 8.80 -10.91 15.19
C VAL A 62 9.35 -10.77 16.61
N THR A 63 8.60 -11.21 17.63
CA THR A 63 9.10 -11.19 19.02
C THR A 63 10.18 -12.24 19.26
N GLY A 64 10.06 -13.44 18.68
CA GLY A 64 11.04 -14.52 18.85
C GLY A 64 12.38 -14.26 18.17
N SER A 65 12.40 -13.65 16.98
CA SER A 65 13.65 -13.35 16.27
C SER A 65 14.44 -12.19 16.88
N LEU A 66 13.76 -11.22 17.49
CA LEU A 66 14.41 -10.08 18.17
C LEU A 66 15.12 -10.47 19.47
N LEU A 67 14.64 -11.52 20.16
CA LEU A 67 15.22 -11.97 21.43
C LEU A 67 16.43 -12.90 21.25
N LEU A 68 16.57 -13.55 20.09
CA LEU A 68 17.54 -14.64 19.92
C LEU A 68 18.80 -14.27 19.13
N ASN A 69 18.86 -13.10 18.48
CA ASN A 69 20.08 -12.68 17.79
C ASN A 69 20.12 -11.17 17.48
N PRO A 70 20.42 -10.28 18.45
CA PRO A 70 20.73 -8.90 18.11
C PRO A 70 22.02 -8.87 17.28
N PRO A 71 22.01 -8.35 16.03
CA PRO A 71 23.23 -8.22 15.24
C PRO A 71 24.16 -7.22 15.93
N GLN A 72 25.30 -7.71 16.41
CA GLN A 72 26.33 -6.89 17.03
C GLN A 72 26.78 -5.79 16.05
N GLY A 73 26.55 -4.53 16.41
CA GLY A 73 27.08 -3.37 15.69
C GLY A 73 26.07 -2.45 15.01
N LEU A 74 24.77 -2.75 15.03
CA LEU A 74 23.71 -1.86 14.51
C LEU A 74 23.20 -0.84 15.55
N ASP A 75 23.47 -1.05 16.83
CA ASP A 75 23.02 -0.22 17.96
C ASP A 75 23.56 1.23 17.94
N LYS A 76 24.56 1.51 17.09
CA LYS A 76 25.17 2.85 16.94
C LYS A 76 24.63 3.67 15.78
N LEU A 77 23.83 3.10 14.87
CA LEU A 77 23.39 3.77 13.64
C LEU A 77 21.88 4.02 13.56
N LEU A 78 21.09 3.39 14.42
CA LEU A 78 19.64 3.58 14.46
C LEU A 78 19.20 3.75 15.91
N PRO A 79 18.32 4.73 16.21
CA PRO A 79 17.70 4.78 17.53
C PRO A 79 16.95 3.46 17.77
N PRO A 80 17.04 2.87 18.99
CA PRO A 80 16.28 1.67 19.31
C PRO A 80 14.79 1.92 19.08
N PRO A 81 14.02 0.96 18.56
CA PRO A 81 12.60 1.12 18.25
C PRO A 81 11.77 1.74 19.39
N GLN A 82 12.19 1.55 20.64
CA GLN A 82 11.57 2.09 21.85
C GLN A 82 11.57 3.63 21.90
N SER A 83 12.67 4.31 21.53
CA SER A 83 12.71 5.78 21.61
C SER A 83 11.85 6.44 20.54
N VAL A 84 11.74 5.81 19.36
CA VAL A 84 10.80 6.24 18.32
C VAL A 84 9.36 6.04 18.79
N ILE A 85 9.04 4.93 19.45
CA ILE A 85 7.70 4.65 19.98
C ILE A 85 7.29 5.62 21.10
N GLU A 86 8.21 5.99 22.00
CA GLU A 86 7.94 6.95 23.07
C GLU A 86 7.63 8.36 22.53
N GLU A 87 8.39 8.82 21.54
CA GLU A 87 8.14 10.10 20.87
C GLU A 87 6.82 10.08 20.07
N LEU A 88 6.48 8.96 19.43
CA LEU A 88 5.22 8.80 18.70
C LEU A 88 4.00 8.87 19.64
N ASN A 89 4.11 8.34 20.86
CA ASN A 89 3.05 8.44 21.85
C ASN A 89 2.82 9.88 22.34
N GLN A 90 3.88 10.70 22.39
CA GLN A 90 3.75 12.13 22.68
C GLN A 90 3.16 12.90 21.48
N ALA A 91 3.51 12.50 20.25
CA ALA A 91 3.03 13.13 19.01
C ALA A 91 1.51 13.02 18.79
N LYS A 92 0.87 11.98 19.34
CA LYS A 92 -0.59 11.76 19.25
C LYS A 92 -1.42 12.92 19.81
N PHE A 93 -0.89 13.77 20.69
CA PHE A 93 -1.61 14.91 21.28
C PHE A 93 -1.22 16.28 20.71
N LEU A 94 -0.37 16.30 19.67
CA LEU A 94 0.15 17.53 19.09
C LEU A 94 -0.75 18.07 17.97
N GLY A 95 -0.75 19.39 17.76
CA GLY A 95 -1.41 20.03 16.61
C GLY A 95 -0.71 19.78 15.27
N ASN A 96 -1.39 20.06 14.14
CA ASN A 96 -0.94 19.73 12.78
C ASN A 96 0.53 20.06 12.46
N LYS A 97 0.96 21.32 12.68
CA LYS A 97 2.35 21.73 12.39
C LYS A 97 3.38 20.94 13.19
N SER A 98 3.02 20.56 14.42
CA SER A 98 3.90 19.80 15.29
C SER A 98 3.97 18.33 14.86
N ARG A 99 2.86 17.71 14.43
CA ARG A 99 2.85 16.36 13.84
C ARG A 99 3.65 16.29 12.54
N GLN A 100 3.50 17.27 11.66
CA GLN A 100 4.27 17.36 10.41
C GLN A 100 5.78 17.45 10.69
N LYS A 101 6.18 18.25 11.69
CA LYS A 101 7.57 18.30 12.15
C LYS A 101 8.04 16.95 12.72
N SER A 102 7.26 16.32 13.60
CA SER A 102 7.56 14.99 14.13
C SER A 102 7.70 13.93 13.03
N LEU A 103 6.89 14.02 11.96
CA LEU A 103 7.04 13.15 10.80
C LEU A 103 8.38 13.38 10.12
N LEU A 104 8.73 14.64 9.80
CA LEU A 104 10.02 14.96 9.16
C LEU A 104 11.22 14.52 10.01
N ASP A 105 11.14 14.71 11.33
CA ASP A 105 12.17 14.27 12.27
C ASP A 105 12.27 12.73 12.31
N SER A 106 11.15 12.01 12.18
CA SER A 106 11.13 10.55 12.09
C SER A 106 11.69 10.07 10.75
N LEU A 107 11.26 10.67 9.64
CA LEU A 107 11.72 10.34 8.29
C LEU A 107 13.23 10.55 8.16
N SER A 108 13.77 11.65 8.67
CA SER A 108 15.22 11.93 8.60
C SER A 108 16.08 10.93 9.37
N ARG A 109 15.54 10.31 10.43
CA ARG A 109 16.21 9.26 11.21
C ARG A 109 16.11 7.87 10.57
N ILE A 110 15.01 7.59 9.89
CA ILE A 110 14.72 6.25 9.32
C ILE A 110 15.28 6.13 7.90
N LEU A 111 15.13 7.17 7.07
CA LEU A 111 15.48 7.14 5.66
C LEU A 111 16.99 7.28 5.45
N PRO A 112 17.54 6.59 4.43
CA PRO A 112 18.92 6.83 4.03
C PRO A 112 19.12 8.24 3.49
N SER A 113 20.36 8.74 3.58
CA SER A 113 20.75 10.07 3.09
C SER A 113 20.57 10.23 1.58
N THR A 114 20.62 9.12 0.84
CA THR A 114 20.36 9.06 -0.60
C THR A 114 19.09 8.27 -0.88
N VAL A 115 18.35 8.64 -1.93
CA VAL A 115 17.15 7.92 -2.35
C VAL A 115 17.52 6.51 -2.82
N GLY A 116 16.86 5.51 -2.25
CA GLY A 116 17.07 4.11 -2.59
C GLY A 116 16.11 3.17 -1.86
N PRO A 117 16.15 1.87 -2.18
CA PRO A 117 15.29 0.87 -1.55
C PRO A 117 15.44 0.85 -0.03
N LEU A 118 14.32 0.72 0.68
CA LEU A 118 14.31 0.53 2.13
C LEU A 118 14.39 -0.96 2.46
N ASN A 119 15.01 -1.27 3.60
CA ASN A 119 14.92 -2.61 4.16
C ASN A 119 13.59 -2.81 4.91
N ARG A 120 13.26 -4.08 5.21
CA ARG A 120 11.98 -4.42 5.85
C ARG A 120 11.79 -3.78 7.22
N ASP A 121 12.86 -3.59 7.98
CA ASP A 121 12.77 -3.00 9.31
C ASP A 121 12.43 -1.51 9.22
N GLN A 122 13.07 -0.78 8.30
CA GLN A 122 12.73 0.61 7.98
C GLN A 122 11.27 0.73 7.53
N GLU A 123 10.83 -0.15 6.62
CA GLU A 123 9.44 -0.19 6.17
C GLU A 123 8.47 -0.41 7.33
N LYS A 124 8.76 -1.36 8.23
CA LYS A 124 7.90 -1.65 9.39
C LYS A 124 7.84 -0.52 10.40
N VAL A 125 8.93 0.23 10.58
CA VAL A 125 8.89 1.42 11.43
C VAL A 125 8.03 2.51 10.75
N LEU A 126 8.18 2.72 9.44
CA LEU A 126 7.38 3.71 8.70
C LEU A 126 5.88 3.38 8.70
N GLU A 127 5.49 2.10 8.58
CA GLU A 127 4.09 1.69 8.71
C GLU A 127 3.46 2.18 10.03
N ARG A 128 4.21 2.11 11.14
CA ARG A 128 3.77 2.61 12.46
C ARG A 128 3.73 4.13 12.49
N VAL A 129 4.78 4.79 12.00
CA VAL A 129 4.85 6.26 11.93
C VAL A 129 3.65 6.83 11.17
N PHE A 130 3.27 6.24 10.03
CA PHE A 130 2.15 6.72 9.24
C PHE A 130 0.81 6.54 9.95
N ILE A 131 0.53 5.39 10.54
CA ILE A 131 -0.73 5.22 11.27
C ILE A 131 -0.79 6.12 12.52
N GLU A 132 0.33 6.33 13.23
CA GLU A 132 0.33 7.09 14.48
C GLU A 132 0.36 8.60 14.28
N ILE A 133 1.08 9.10 13.27
CA ILE A 133 1.20 10.55 13.00
C ILE A 133 0.18 11.02 11.96
N ILE A 134 0.02 10.27 10.87
CA ILE A 134 -0.84 10.65 9.74
C ILE A 134 -2.27 10.13 9.94
N GLY A 135 -2.44 9.00 10.64
CA GLY A 135 -3.74 8.36 10.84
C GLY A 135 -4.17 7.48 9.67
N VAL A 136 -3.28 7.20 8.72
CA VAL A 136 -3.56 6.36 7.55
C VAL A 136 -2.93 4.97 7.76
N PRO A 137 -3.71 3.88 7.68
CA PRO A 137 -3.19 2.53 7.82
C PRO A 137 -2.38 2.14 6.59
N ALA A 138 -1.09 2.49 6.58
CA ALA A 138 -0.20 2.24 5.45
C ALA A 138 0.60 0.93 5.62
N ARG A 139 0.86 0.23 4.51
CA ARG A 139 1.60 -1.04 4.43
C ARG A 139 2.59 -1.04 3.28
N ALA A 140 3.82 -1.49 3.54
CA ALA A 140 4.78 -1.71 2.46
C ALA A 140 4.36 -2.91 1.60
N THR A 141 3.90 -3.98 2.27
CA THR A 141 3.35 -5.18 1.64
C THR A 141 1.89 -5.33 2.01
N LEU A 142 1.02 -5.45 1.01
CA LEU A 142 -0.42 -5.67 1.20
C LEU A 142 -0.82 -6.93 0.42
N GLU A 143 -1.52 -7.86 1.07
CA GLU A 143 -2.01 -9.11 0.44
C GLU A 143 -0.94 -9.92 -0.33
N GLY A 144 0.32 -9.81 0.08
CA GLY A 144 1.45 -10.49 -0.55
C GLY A 144 2.11 -9.76 -1.72
N GLU A 145 1.63 -8.58 -2.10
CA GLU A 145 2.25 -7.74 -3.13
C GLU A 145 3.00 -6.54 -2.51
N HIS A 146 4.05 -6.09 -3.18
CA HIS A 146 4.98 -5.03 -2.74
C HIS A 146 5.42 -4.21 -3.95
N LEU A 147 5.68 -2.90 -3.78
CA LEU A 147 6.18 -2.03 -4.85
C LEU A 147 7.66 -2.31 -5.13
N ASN A 148 8.17 -2.06 -6.34
CA ASN A 148 9.62 -2.27 -6.62
C ASN A 148 10.55 -1.50 -5.66
N THR A 149 10.07 -0.37 -5.13
CA THR A 149 10.65 0.35 -3.99
C THR A 149 9.53 1.09 -3.27
N THR A 150 9.73 1.39 -1.99
CA THR A 150 8.87 2.22 -1.14
C THR A 150 9.47 3.60 -0.86
N TYR A 151 10.72 3.85 -1.25
CA TYR A 151 11.37 5.16 -1.23
C TYR A 151 12.01 5.45 -2.60
N GLY A 152 11.61 6.56 -3.22
CA GLY A 152 11.93 6.82 -4.61
C GLY A 152 11.66 8.25 -5.04
N PHE A 153 11.91 8.52 -6.31
CA PHE A 153 11.55 9.79 -6.93
C PHE A 153 10.16 9.69 -7.56
N ILE A 154 9.27 10.61 -7.20
CA ILE A 154 8.05 10.89 -7.95
C ILE A 154 8.34 11.93 -9.01
N GLY A 155 7.61 11.90 -10.13
CA GLY A 155 7.61 12.98 -11.11
C GLY A 155 6.21 13.32 -11.59
N ALA A 156 6.11 14.47 -12.25
CA ALA A 156 4.84 14.93 -12.80
C ALA A 156 4.47 14.16 -14.06
N GLU A 157 3.20 13.76 -14.09
CA GLU A 157 2.51 13.14 -15.22
C GLU A 157 1.43 14.10 -15.76
N GLN A 158 0.79 13.73 -16.86
CA GLN A 158 -0.29 14.50 -17.48
C GLN A 158 -1.67 14.01 -17.00
N HIS A 159 -2.75 14.71 -17.31
CA HIS A 159 -4.08 14.13 -17.11
C HIS A 159 -4.29 12.88 -17.96
N LEU A 160 -5.08 11.93 -17.46
CA LEU A 160 -5.45 10.73 -18.20
C LEU A 160 -6.85 10.88 -18.78
N LYS A 161 -7.07 10.37 -20.00
CA LYS A 161 -8.40 10.43 -20.61
C LYS A 161 -9.41 9.60 -19.81
N ARG A 162 -10.48 10.23 -19.32
CA ARG A 162 -11.48 9.56 -18.48
C ARG A 162 -12.49 8.77 -19.31
N TYR A 163 -12.81 9.22 -20.52
CA TYR A 163 -13.73 8.58 -21.45
C TYR A 163 -13.42 8.94 -22.92
N PRO A 164 -14.00 8.25 -23.92
CA PRO A 164 -13.84 8.62 -25.32
C PRO A 164 -14.35 10.04 -25.62
N GLY A 165 -13.50 10.91 -26.15
CA GLY A 165 -13.84 12.32 -26.43
C GLY A 165 -13.64 13.28 -25.26
N ASP A 166 -12.99 12.82 -24.17
CA ASP A 166 -12.63 13.69 -23.04
C ASP A 166 -11.66 14.81 -23.45
N THR A 167 -11.79 15.96 -22.80
CA THR A 167 -11.04 17.17 -23.14
C THR A 167 -10.47 17.83 -21.89
N LEU A 168 -9.28 18.43 -22.03
CA LEU A 168 -8.53 19.03 -20.94
C LEU A 168 -9.32 20.04 -20.07
N PRO A 169 -10.15 20.95 -20.61
CA PRO A 169 -10.91 21.91 -19.79
C PRO A 169 -11.86 21.27 -18.78
N ASP A 170 -12.27 20.01 -19.01
CA ASP A 170 -13.16 19.28 -18.11
C ASP A 170 -12.40 18.65 -16.91
N HIS A 171 -11.07 18.78 -16.80
CA HIS A 171 -10.28 18.15 -15.73
C HIS A 171 -10.09 19.03 -14.49
N SER A 172 -9.88 20.33 -14.66
CA SER A 172 -9.65 21.26 -13.56
C SER A 172 -10.07 22.68 -13.94
N GLN A 173 -10.37 23.50 -12.93
CA GLN A 173 -10.54 24.95 -13.09
C GLN A 173 -9.23 25.71 -12.84
N ASP A 174 -8.21 25.02 -12.31
CA ASP A 174 -6.91 25.61 -12.02
C ASP A 174 -6.01 25.61 -13.26
N VAL A 175 -5.65 26.81 -13.71
CA VAL A 175 -4.81 27.03 -14.89
C VAL A 175 -3.43 26.38 -14.75
N ASP A 176 -2.84 26.37 -13.55
CA ASP A 176 -1.52 25.80 -13.33
C ASP A 176 -1.54 24.27 -13.43
N VAL A 177 -2.61 23.64 -12.96
CA VAL A 177 -2.86 22.20 -13.11
C VAL A 177 -3.07 21.83 -14.58
N LEU A 178 -3.93 22.58 -15.29
CA LEU A 178 -4.24 22.35 -16.71
C LEU A 178 -3.03 22.47 -17.64
N ARG A 179 -2.01 23.27 -17.28
CA ARG A 179 -0.75 23.37 -18.07
C ARG A 179 -0.02 22.06 -18.24
N SER A 180 -0.30 21.06 -17.41
CA SER A 180 0.27 19.70 -17.54
C SER A 180 -0.26 18.96 -18.77
N GLY A 181 -1.40 19.41 -19.32
CA GLY A 181 -2.02 18.82 -20.50
C GLY A 181 -2.67 17.46 -20.23
N ILE A 182 -3.10 16.81 -21.31
CA ILE A 182 -3.68 15.47 -21.30
C ILE A 182 -2.76 14.51 -22.07
N ALA A 183 -2.58 13.30 -21.55
CA ALA A 183 -1.75 12.28 -22.17
C ALA A 183 -2.28 11.95 -23.58
N PRO A 184 -1.37 11.82 -24.58
CA PRO A 184 -1.79 11.48 -25.94
C PRO A 184 -2.36 10.05 -26.00
N SER A 185 -1.72 9.13 -25.28
CA SER A 185 -2.12 7.73 -25.14
C SER A 185 -3.11 7.52 -23.99
N LEU A 186 -3.76 6.36 -23.98
CA LEU A 186 -4.50 5.89 -22.81
C LEU A 186 -3.52 5.38 -21.75
N GLY A 187 -3.89 5.51 -20.48
CA GLY A 187 -3.19 4.85 -19.39
C GLY A 187 -3.31 3.33 -19.47
N ALA A 188 -2.59 2.62 -18.60
CA ALA A 188 -2.46 1.17 -18.56
C ALA A 188 -3.80 0.42 -18.44
N TRP A 189 -4.84 1.07 -17.91
CA TRP A 189 -6.18 0.51 -17.76
C TRP A 189 -7.22 1.08 -18.74
N GLY A 190 -6.79 1.85 -19.74
CA GLY A 190 -7.68 2.46 -20.72
C GLY A 190 -8.43 3.67 -20.15
N TYR A 191 -9.67 3.83 -20.59
CA TYR A 191 -10.58 4.83 -20.03
C TYR A 191 -11.12 4.42 -18.66
N PHE A 192 -11.42 5.40 -17.83
CA PHE A 192 -12.08 5.20 -16.53
C PHE A 192 -13.56 4.85 -16.71
N ALA A 193 -14.22 5.45 -17.69
CA ALA A 193 -15.61 5.21 -18.05
C ALA A 193 -15.78 4.98 -19.56
N ARG A 194 -16.85 4.28 -19.96
CA ARG A 194 -17.14 4.01 -21.39
C ARG A 194 -17.69 5.22 -22.14
N SER A 195 -18.22 6.21 -21.42
CA SER A 195 -18.81 7.43 -21.97
C SER A 195 -18.83 8.53 -20.91
N LYS A 196 -19.03 9.79 -21.32
CA LYS A 196 -19.23 10.93 -20.40
C LYS A 196 -20.37 10.69 -19.41
N THR A 197 -21.45 10.05 -19.86
CA THR A 197 -22.62 9.74 -19.03
C THR A 197 -22.38 8.66 -17.97
N GLN A 198 -21.36 7.81 -18.16
CA GLN A 198 -20.97 6.77 -17.21
C GLN A 198 -19.82 7.21 -16.30
N LEU A 199 -19.33 8.44 -16.44
CA LEU A 199 -18.29 9.00 -15.58
C LEU A 199 -18.89 9.43 -14.25
N SER A 200 -18.70 8.60 -13.21
CA SER A 200 -19.07 8.94 -11.84
C SER A 200 -18.10 9.94 -11.22
N GLU A 201 -18.49 10.55 -10.10
CA GLU A 201 -17.60 11.44 -9.35
C GLU A 201 -16.38 10.69 -8.79
N ASP A 202 -16.58 9.48 -8.27
CA ASP A 202 -15.47 8.62 -7.80
C ASP A 202 -14.42 8.38 -8.89
N LEU A 203 -14.83 8.22 -10.16
CA LEU A 203 -13.91 8.03 -11.27
C LEU A 203 -13.19 9.34 -11.66
N LYS A 204 -13.85 10.49 -11.49
CA LYS A 204 -13.16 11.79 -11.61
C LYS A 204 -12.14 11.97 -10.51
N ASP A 205 -12.48 11.64 -9.27
CA ASP A 205 -11.55 11.71 -8.14
C ASP A 205 -10.41 10.71 -8.29
N THR A 206 -10.68 9.54 -8.86
CA THR A 206 -9.64 8.54 -9.16
C THR A 206 -8.64 9.09 -10.18
N GLU A 207 -9.09 9.76 -11.24
CA GLU A 207 -8.19 10.41 -12.21
C GLU A 207 -7.57 11.68 -11.65
N LYS A 208 -8.27 12.46 -10.84
CA LYS A 208 -7.72 13.67 -10.23
C LYS A 208 -6.59 13.35 -9.26
N TRP A 209 -6.76 12.32 -8.45
CA TRP A 209 -5.81 11.87 -7.44
C TRP A 209 -5.16 10.56 -7.83
N TYR A 210 -4.61 10.47 -9.04
CA TYR A 210 -3.94 9.26 -9.49
C TYR A 210 -2.44 9.24 -9.21
N ALA A 211 -1.93 8.02 -9.06
CA ALA A 211 -0.52 7.70 -8.99
C ALA A 211 -0.16 6.69 -10.08
N VAL A 212 1.12 6.69 -10.43
CA VAL A 212 1.73 5.77 -11.40
C VAL A 212 2.80 4.97 -10.68
N VAL A 213 2.76 3.66 -10.86
CA VAL A 213 3.75 2.73 -10.32
C VAL A 213 4.29 1.79 -11.39
N GLN A 214 5.52 1.34 -11.17
CA GLN A 214 6.33 0.59 -12.13
C GLN A 214 5.90 -0.88 -12.29
N THR A 215 4.63 -1.15 -12.61
CA THR A 215 4.08 -2.53 -12.63
C THR A 215 4.82 -3.45 -13.61
N LEU A 216 5.28 -2.93 -14.74
CA LEU A 216 6.04 -3.67 -15.76
C LEU A 216 7.38 -4.24 -15.26
N TYR A 217 7.89 -3.75 -14.12
CA TYR A 217 9.15 -4.17 -13.53
C TYR A 217 8.98 -5.03 -12.28
N LEU A 218 7.74 -5.42 -11.94
CA LEU A 218 7.48 -6.34 -10.84
C LEU A 218 8.11 -7.72 -11.12
N PRO A 219 8.70 -8.40 -10.12
CA PRO A 219 9.43 -9.66 -10.32
C PRO A 219 8.65 -10.75 -11.07
N GLU A 220 7.34 -10.85 -10.82
CA GLU A 220 6.47 -11.86 -11.41
C GLU A 220 5.54 -11.30 -12.50
N TRP A 221 5.81 -10.11 -13.02
CA TRP A 221 4.97 -9.47 -14.05
C TRP A 221 4.74 -10.41 -15.23
N ASN A 222 5.81 -10.96 -15.80
CA ASN A 222 5.76 -11.83 -16.98
C ASN A 222 4.99 -13.15 -16.79
N ARG A 223 4.68 -13.53 -15.55
CA ARG A 223 3.97 -14.79 -15.22
C ARG A 223 2.56 -14.54 -14.70
N ARG A 224 2.35 -13.43 -13.98
CA ARG A 224 1.09 -13.09 -13.29
C ARG A 224 0.44 -11.82 -13.84
N VAL A 225 0.69 -11.45 -15.10
CA VAL A 225 0.23 -10.18 -15.72
C VAL A 225 -1.23 -9.88 -15.40
N SER A 226 -2.16 -10.79 -15.69
CA SER A 226 -3.60 -10.53 -15.47
C SER A 226 -3.90 -10.24 -14.01
N TYR A 227 -3.37 -11.07 -13.10
CA TYR A 227 -3.59 -10.90 -11.68
C TYR A 227 -2.98 -9.59 -11.16
N LEU A 228 -1.71 -9.31 -11.49
CA LEU A 228 -1.03 -8.11 -11.02
C LEU A 228 -1.66 -6.84 -11.59
N ARG A 229 -1.97 -6.82 -12.89
CA ARG A 229 -2.66 -5.69 -13.50
C ARG A 229 -3.98 -5.39 -12.79
N ASP A 230 -4.77 -6.40 -12.49
CA ASP A 230 -6.08 -6.22 -11.88
C ASP A 230 -5.98 -5.89 -10.38
N TRP A 231 -4.98 -6.46 -9.68
CA TRP A 231 -4.73 -6.20 -8.26
C TRP A 231 -4.23 -4.76 -8.01
N TYR A 232 -3.34 -4.26 -8.86
CA TYR A 232 -2.81 -2.89 -8.75
C TYR A 232 -3.82 -1.83 -9.18
N LYS A 233 -4.78 -2.19 -10.05
CA LYS A 233 -5.77 -1.24 -10.57
C LYS A 233 -6.53 -0.57 -9.42
N TYR A 234 -6.45 0.74 -9.36
CA TYR A 234 -7.13 1.61 -8.40
C TYR A 234 -6.82 1.32 -6.92
N ARG A 235 -5.69 0.66 -6.65
CA ARG A 235 -5.22 0.46 -5.29
C ARG A 235 -4.81 1.82 -4.71
N LYS A 236 -5.21 2.09 -3.48
CA LYS A 236 -4.85 3.33 -2.78
C LYS A 236 -3.40 3.26 -2.31
N LEU A 237 -2.68 4.36 -2.51
CA LEU A 237 -1.33 4.59 -2.04
C LEU A 237 -1.30 5.83 -1.18
N LEU A 238 -0.60 5.75 -0.05
CA LEU A 238 -0.15 6.92 0.68
C LEU A 238 1.18 7.37 0.07
N ILE A 239 1.24 8.60 -0.43
CA ILE A 239 2.46 9.23 -0.92
C ILE A 239 2.81 10.38 0.02
N VAL A 240 4.03 10.38 0.56
CA VAL A 240 4.53 11.43 1.45
C VAL A 240 5.80 12.04 0.86
N ASN A 241 5.80 13.36 0.68
CA ASN A 241 7.00 14.11 0.29
C ASN A 241 7.96 14.23 1.47
N THR A 242 9.16 13.68 1.33
CA THR A 242 10.12 13.56 2.45
C THR A 242 10.78 14.88 2.83
N LYS A 243 10.61 15.94 2.01
CA LYS A 243 11.20 17.26 2.28
C LYS A 243 10.29 18.19 3.07
N ASN A 244 8.98 18.10 2.85
CA ASN A 244 8.01 19.00 3.49
C ASN A 244 6.94 18.25 4.30
N GLY A 245 6.82 16.93 4.17
CA GLY A 245 5.81 16.15 4.87
C GLY A 245 4.40 16.33 4.29
N ASN A 246 4.21 16.89 3.10
CA ASN A 246 2.89 16.86 2.48
C ASN A 246 2.55 15.40 2.13
N ALA A 247 1.34 14.97 2.49
CA ALA A 247 0.89 13.58 2.34
C ALA A 247 -0.44 13.54 1.58
N VAL A 248 -0.55 12.63 0.61
CA VAL A 248 -1.73 12.49 -0.25
C VAL A 248 -2.06 11.02 -0.41
N VAL A 249 -3.36 10.68 -0.40
CA VAL A 249 -3.83 9.35 -0.79
C VAL A 249 -4.21 9.40 -2.26
N ALA A 250 -3.58 8.55 -3.07
CA ALA A 250 -3.78 8.51 -4.50
C ALA A 250 -4.15 7.09 -4.97
N SER A 251 -4.83 6.99 -6.10
CA SER A 251 -5.24 5.74 -6.71
C SER A 251 -4.28 5.34 -7.82
N VAL A 252 -3.83 4.09 -7.84
CA VAL A 252 -3.00 3.60 -8.95
C VAL A 252 -3.83 3.54 -10.23
N ALA A 253 -3.59 4.46 -11.16
CA ALA A 253 -4.37 4.57 -12.40
C ALA A 253 -3.54 4.63 -13.70
N ASP A 254 -2.21 4.57 -13.61
CA ASP A 254 -1.37 4.18 -14.73
C ASP A 254 -0.17 3.31 -14.30
N SER A 255 0.55 2.76 -15.29
CA SER A 255 1.80 2.02 -15.12
C SER A 255 2.99 2.76 -15.72
N GLY A 256 4.08 2.82 -14.98
CA GLY A 256 5.28 3.57 -15.31
C GLY A 256 5.87 4.22 -14.06
N PRO A 257 6.71 5.26 -14.18
CA PRO A 257 7.42 5.68 -15.39
C PRO A 257 8.49 4.65 -15.79
N ALA A 258 9.04 4.75 -17.00
CA ALA A 258 10.09 3.84 -17.44
C ALA A 258 11.36 3.96 -16.55
N ALA A 259 12.02 2.84 -16.27
CA ALA A 259 13.15 2.78 -15.34
C ALA A 259 14.30 3.74 -15.70
N TRP A 260 14.54 3.95 -17.00
CA TRP A 260 15.59 4.85 -17.51
C TRP A 260 15.36 6.33 -17.16
N THR A 261 14.14 6.74 -16.79
CA THR A 261 13.83 8.12 -16.42
C THR A 261 14.41 8.52 -15.05
N GLY A 262 14.89 7.55 -14.27
CA GLY A 262 15.34 7.75 -12.90
C GLY A 262 14.22 8.20 -11.95
N LYS A 263 12.96 8.01 -12.35
CA LYS A 263 11.76 8.13 -11.52
C LYS A 263 11.26 6.72 -11.20
N HIS A 264 10.64 6.59 -10.04
CA HIS A 264 10.06 5.32 -9.56
C HIS A 264 8.54 5.40 -9.54
N PHE A 265 8.02 6.61 -9.35
CA PHE A 265 6.60 6.91 -9.27
C PHE A 265 6.24 8.08 -10.17
N GLY A 266 4.97 8.17 -10.54
CA GLY A 266 4.36 9.34 -11.15
C GLY A 266 3.16 9.80 -10.32
N GLY A 267 2.85 11.09 -10.37
CA GLY A 267 1.66 11.66 -9.77
C GLY A 267 0.89 12.49 -10.79
N SER A 268 -0.44 12.49 -10.65
CA SER A 268 -1.31 13.41 -11.37
C SER A 268 -0.87 14.87 -11.18
N PRO A 269 -1.30 15.77 -12.07
CA PRO A 269 -1.10 17.20 -11.89
C PRO A 269 -1.49 17.69 -10.47
N GLU A 270 -2.64 17.26 -9.93
CA GLU A 270 -3.10 17.63 -8.59
C GLU A 270 -2.28 16.99 -7.46
N VAL A 271 -1.85 15.74 -7.61
CA VAL A 271 -0.94 15.09 -6.65
C VAL A 271 0.36 15.88 -6.56
N MET A 272 0.94 16.27 -7.69
CA MET A 272 2.20 17.00 -7.72
C MET A 272 2.07 18.44 -7.21
N GLU A 273 0.97 19.11 -7.59
CA GLU A 273 0.62 20.43 -7.09
C GLU A 273 0.49 20.42 -5.56
N TYR A 274 -0.22 19.45 -5.00
CA TYR A 274 -0.36 19.34 -3.55
C TYR A 274 0.97 18.97 -2.86
N LEU A 275 1.74 18.05 -3.42
CA LEU A 275 2.99 17.58 -2.80
C LEU A 275 4.08 18.66 -2.76
N GLY A 276 4.14 19.59 -3.71
CA GLY A 276 5.21 20.59 -3.74
C GLY A 276 4.94 21.87 -4.54
N GLY A 277 3.74 22.07 -5.07
CA GLY A 277 3.31 23.25 -5.81
C GLY A 277 3.65 23.23 -7.30
N PRO A 278 3.41 24.34 -8.03
CA PRO A 278 3.39 24.35 -9.50
C PRO A 278 4.74 24.03 -10.15
N ARG A 279 5.83 24.27 -9.41
CA ARG A 279 7.22 24.04 -9.83
C ARG A 279 7.74 22.66 -9.44
N TYR A 280 6.98 21.85 -8.71
CA TYR A 280 7.40 20.52 -8.28
C TYR A 280 7.26 19.51 -9.42
N LYS A 281 8.36 19.26 -10.14
CA LYS A 281 8.38 18.34 -11.28
C LYS A 281 9.02 16.99 -10.97
N LYS A 282 9.85 16.93 -9.92
CA LYS A 282 10.49 15.71 -9.41
C LYS A 282 10.90 15.91 -7.96
N GLY A 283 10.72 14.88 -7.11
CA GLY A 283 11.26 14.92 -5.76
C GLY A 283 11.16 13.59 -5.02
N PRO A 284 11.85 13.48 -3.87
CA PRO A 284 11.88 12.25 -3.08
C PRO A 284 10.55 12.08 -2.32
N VAL A 285 10.00 10.87 -2.41
CA VAL A 285 8.78 10.48 -1.70
C VAL A 285 8.92 9.08 -1.13
N VAL A 286 8.18 8.81 -0.06
CA VAL A 286 7.88 7.46 0.39
C VAL A 286 6.46 7.09 -0.03
N VAL A 287 6.28 5.85 -0.50
CA VAL A 287 5.02 5.36 -1.09
C VAL A 287 4.68 4.00 -0.51
N PHE A 288 3.51 3.90 0.11
CA PHE A 288 3.01 2.69 0.78
C PHE A 288 1.56 2.43 0.35
N PHE A 289 1.12 1.18 0.34
CA PHE A 289 -0.29 0.85 0.12
C PHE A 289 -1.13 1.32 1.30
N VAL A 290 -2.36 1.76 1.04
CA VAL A 290 -3.36 1.99 2.08
C VAL A 290 -4.15 0.70 2.30
N ASP A 291 -4.13 0.20 3.53
CA ASP A 291 -4.90 -0.95 4.02
C ASP A 291 -6.32 -0.48 4.37
N ASP A 292 -7.17 -0.39 3.35
CA ASP A 292 -8.52 0.16 3.43
C ASP A 292 -9.56 -0.80 2.82
N PRO A 293 -9.80 -1.97 3.46
CA PRO A 293 -10.71 -2.99 2.94
C PRO A 293 -12.18 -2.52 2.86
N GLU A 294 -12.54 -1.51 3.65
CA GLU A 294 -13.90 -0.95 3.70
C GLU A 294 -14.04 0.33 2.85
N ASN A 295 -13.00 0.73 2.12
CA ASN A 295 -12.99 1.90 1.24
C ASN A 295 -13.34 3.22 1.96
N LYS A 296 -12.91 3.38 3.23
CA LYS A 296 -13.22 4.54 4.10
C LYS A 296 -12.20 5.67 4.01
N VAL A 297 -10.99 5.43 3.52
CA VAL A 297 -9.95 6.46 3.40
C VAL A 297 -10.13 7.20 2.07
N PRO A 298 -10.56 8.47 2.04
CA PRO A 298 -10.80 9.18 0.79
C PRO A 298 -9.50 9.45 0.02
N LEU A 299 -9.63 9.66 -1.29
CA LEU A 299 -8.54 10.15 -2.13
C LEU A 299 -8.29 11.64 -1.86
N GLY A 300 -7.06 12.08 -2.09
CA GLY A 300 -6.65 13.46 -1.99
C GLY A 300 -5.79 13.80 -0.77
N PRO A 301 -5.66 15.10 -0.44
CA PRO A 301 -4.83 15.60 0.64
C PRO A 301 -5.11 14.92 1.97
N VAL A 302 -4.06 14.57 2.69
CA VAL A 302 -4.16 14.08 4.07
C VAL A 302 -3.80 15.19 5.02
N GLU A 303 -4.80 15.69 5.74
CA GLU A 303 -4.56 16.60 6.86
C GLU A 303 -4.32 15.80 8.14
N TYR A 304 -3.26 16.16 8.86
CA TYR A 304 -2.72 15.49 10.05
C TYR A 304 -3.67 15.32 11.25
N ASN A 305 -4.95 15.70 11.14
CA ASN A 305 -5.96 15.64 12.20
C ASN A 305 -7.28 14.98 11.78
N GLN A 306 -7.49 14.65 10.50
CA GLN A 306 -8.81 14.23 10.01
C GLN A 306 -9.16 12.76 10.35
N TYR A 307 -8.17 11.91 10.63
CA TYR A 307 -8.36 10.47 10.84
C TYR A 307 -8.17 10.00 12.30
N SER A 308 -8.07 10.92 13.26
CA SER A 308 -7.86 10.59 14.69
C SER A 308 -8.97 9.71 15.29
N THR A 309 -10.16 9.72 14.72
CA THR A 309 -11.31 8.90 15.12
C THR A 309 -11.29 7.46 14.59
N LEU A 310 -10.49 7.14 13.55
CA LEU A 310 -10.36 5.76 13.06
C LEU A 310 -9.43 4.89 13.93
N ILE A 311 -8.66 5.51 14.82
CA ILE A 311 -7.68 4.82 15.67
C ILE A 311 -8.38 3.95 16.73
N GLN A 312 -9.60 4.31 17.17
CA GLN A 312 -10.32 3.54 18.21
C GLN A 312 -10.81 2.16 17.75
N SER A 313 -11.04 1.94 16.45
CA SER A 313 -11.52 0.66 15.94
C SER A 313 -10.43 -0.38 15.68
N TYR A 314 -9.15 0.01 15.71
CA TYR A 314 -8.01 -0.90 15.48
C TYR A 314 -7.25 -1.30 16.76
N THR A 315 -7.55 -0.66 17.89
CA THR A 315 -6.97 -0.95 19.21
C THR A 315 -7.94 -1.66 20.17
N SER A 316 -9.12 -2.05 19.67
CA SER A 316 -10.12 -2.84 20.41
C SER A 316 -10.05 -4.33 20.04
#